data_AF-A0A3A5ULD0-F1
#
_entry.id   AF-A0A3A5ULD0-F1
#
_cell.length_a   1.000
_cell.length_b   1.000
_cell.length_c   1.000
_cell.angle_alpha   90.00
_cell.angle_beta   90.00
_cell.angle_gamma   90.00
#
_symmetry.space_group_name_H-M   'P 1'
#
loop_
_entity.id
_entity.type
_entity.pdbx_description
1 polymer ?
#
loop_
_entity_poly.entity_id
_entity_poly.type
_entity_poly.pdbx_seq_one_letter_code
_entity_poly.pdbx_strand_id
1 'polypeptide(L)'
;MRPMDSRLSALLLTFLMLASVMVMQTPVPESPLADGESVDVQFTSGRGTSSSYLSAGGSNAQSIDANHIAALGSGGWVIGSEYNTSLTFGTNTLQPTSPYGSAYGEFFLAVADDTGVWRSVFGADHSYGAGGLSFLTDVAVDVSGDIAISGYFYGEIAFPNAQGQDIILANTNS
;
A
#
# COMPACT_ATOMS: atom_id res chain seq x y z
N MET A 1 -77.38 5.19 -7.42
CA MET A 1 -76.34 5.18 -6.36
C MET A 1 -77.03 5.50 -5.04
N ARG A 2 -77.11 4.54 -4.10
CA ARG A 2 -77.72 4.78 -2.78
C ARG A 2 -76.72 5.55 -1.89
N PRO A 3 -77.17 6.55 -1.12
CA PRO A 3 -76.29 7.21 -0.15
C PRO A 3 -75.86 6.19 0.89
N MET A 4 -74.55 6.05 1.12
CA MET A 4 -74.02 5.26 2.23
C MET A 4 -74.50 5.90 3.54
N ASP A 5 -75.13 5.11 4.42
CA ASP A 5 -75.60 5.55 5.73
C ASP A 5 -74.41 6.14 6.52
N SER A 6 -74.49 7.44 6.83
CA SER A 6 -73.44 8.18 7.54
C SER A 6 -73.08 7.58 8.89
N ARG A 7 -74.01 6.83 9.50
CA ARG A 7 -73.81 6.07 10.74
C ARG A 7 -72.84 4.88 10.56
N LEU A 8 -72.91 4.19 9.42
CA LEU A 8 -72.03 3.07 9.11
C LEU A 8 -70.60 3.57 8.82
N SER A 9 -70.49 4.71 8.13
CA SER A 9 -69.21 5.35 7.83
C SER A 9 -68.53 5.91 9.08
N ALA A 10 -69.31 6.48 10.01
CA ALA A 10 -68.78 6.96 11.28
C ALA A 10 -68.24 5.79 12.13
N LEU A 11 -68.97 4.68 12.20
CA LEU A 11 -68.57 3.50 12.97
C LEU A 11 -67.30 2.85 12.40
N LEU A 12 -67.18 2.80 11.07
CA LEU A 12 -65.99 2.31 10.38
C LEU A 12 -64.77 3.21 10.66
N LEU A 13 -64.93 4.54 10.63
CA LEU A 13 -63.84 5.47 10.95
C LEU A 13 -63.39 5.34 12.40
N THR A 14 -64.32 5.23 13.35
CA THR A 14 -63.97 5.05 14.76
C THR A 14 -63.26 3.72 14.99
N PHE A 15 -63.66 2.66 14.29
CA PHE A 15 -62.98 1.37 14.34
C PHE A 15 -61.57 1.44 13.75
N LEU A 16 -61.38 2.12 12.61
CA LEU A 16 -60.05 2.32 12.01
C LEU A 16 -59.12 3.14 12.92
N MET A 17 -59.65 4.19 13.56
CA MET A 17 -58.90 5.03 14.49
C MET A 17 -58.52 4.28 15.77
N LEU A 18 -59.37 3.38 16.27
CA LEU A 18 -59.02 2.51 17.41
C LEU A 18 -58.00 1.43 17.00
N ALA A 19 -58.13 0.88 15.80
CA ALA A 19 -57.18 -0.11 15.27
C ALA A 19 -55.78 0.48 15.07
N SER A 20 -55.65 1.76 14.68
CA SER A 20 -54.34 2.42 14.55
C SER A 20 -53.60 2.59 15.88
N VAL A 21 -54.32 2.65 17.01
CA VAL A 21 -53.70 2.73 18.35
C VAL A 21 -53.18 1.36 18.80
N MET A 22 -53.74 0.26 18.30
CA MET A 22 -53.24 -1.10 18.58
C MET A 22 -52.01 -1.49 17.75
N VAL A 23 -51.59 -0.67 16.77
CA VAL A 23 -50.30 -0.78 16.08
C VAL A 23 -49.27 0.14 16.75
N MET A 24 -49.27 0.20 18.09
CA MET A 24 -48.04 0.59 18.78
C MET A 24 -47.09 -0.58 18.66
N GLN A 25 -46.05 -0.41 17.84
CA GLN A 25 -44.91 -1.32 17.80
C GLN A 25 -44.45 -1.53 19.25
N THR A 26 -44.50 -2.78 19.71
CA THR A 26 -43.76 -3.17 20.92
C THR A 26 -42.34 -2.66 20.75
N PRO A 27 -41.77 -1.92 21.73
CA PRO A 27 -40.38 -1.53 21.65
C PRO A 27 -39.59 -2.83 21.47
N VAL A 28 -38.90 -2.94 20.34
CA VAL A 28 -37.94 -4.02 20.14
C VAL A 28 -36.95 -3.83 21.29
N PRO A 29 -36.77 -4.82 22.19
CA PRO A 29 -35.72 -4.72 23.18
C PRO A 29 -34.43 -4.52 22.38
N GLU A 30 -33.76 -3.39 22.57
CA GLU A 30 -32.42 -3.20 22.03
C GLU A 30 -31.60 -4.35 22.59
N SER A 31 -31.29 -5.33 21.74
CA SER A 31 -30.22 -6.26 22.05
C SER A 31 -29.00 -5.36 22.25
N PRO A 32 -28.37 -5.34 23.44
CA PRO A 32 -27.06 -4.73 23.52
C PRO A 32 -26.24 -5.40 22.42
N LEU A 33 -25.62 -4.60 21.55
CA LEU A 33 -24.55 -5.11 20.73
C LEU A 33 -23.66 -5.86 21.73
N ALA A 34 -23.50 -7.17 21.54
CA ALA A 34 -22.40 -7.83 22.22
C ALA A 34 -21.20 -6.98 21.84
N ASP A 35 -20.54 -6.37 22.83
CA ASP A 35 -19.23 -5.78 22.62
C ASP A 35 -18.41 -6.95 22.06
N GLY A 36 -18.34 -7.00 20.73
CA GLY A 36 -17.45 -7.89 20.04
C GLY A 36 -16.12 -7.58 20.67
N GLU A 37 -15.56 -8.63 21.31
CA GLU A 37 -14.29 -8.63 22.03
C GLU A 37 -13.49 -7.41 21.60
N SER A 38 -13.37 -6.42 22.49
CA SER A 38 -12.68 -5.18 22.16
C SER A 38 -11.35 -5.59 21.57
N VAL A 39 -11.23 -5.51 20.24
CA VAL A 39 -9.96 -5.71 19.58
C VAL A 39 -9.19 -4.54 20.13
N ASP A 40 -8.36 -4.81 21.15
CA ASP A 40 -7.43 -3.84 21.66
C ASP A 40 -6.81 -3.23 20.41
N VAL A 41 -7.12 -1.96 20.17
CA VAL A 41 -6.38 -1.20 19.16
C VAL A 41 -4.96 -1.36 19.62
N GLN A 42 -4.20 -2.19 18.92
CA GLN A 42 -2.91 -2.63 19.37
C GLN A 42 -2.02 -1.39 19.29
N PHE A 43 -2.01 -0.60 20.36
CA PHE A 43 -1.12 0.54 20.55
C PHE A 43 0.29 0.04 20.84
N THR A 44 0.69 -1.08 20.24
CA THR A 44 2.10 -1.32 20.00
C THR A 44 2.54 -0.26 19.01
N SER A 45 2.83 0.94 19.52
CA SER A 45 3.62 1.88 18.77
C SER A 45 4.95 1.16 18.58
N GLY A 46 5.17 0.62 17.38
CA GLY A 46 6.43 0.07 16.92
C GLY A 46 7.48 1.16 16.78
N ARG A 47 7.70 1.94 17.85
CA ARG A 47 8.86 2.80 17.99
C ARG A 47 10.02 1.88 18.32
N GLY A 48 10.46 1.15 17.29
CA GLY A 48 11.63 0.30 17.32
C GLY A 48 12.86 1.16 17.61
N THR A 49 13.78 0.60 18.38
CA THR A 49 15.14 1.11 18.51
C THR A 49 15.83 0.96 17.16
N SER A 50 15.75 1.98 16.31
CA SER A 50 16.55 2.16 15.08
C SER A 50 16.84 0.89 14.27
N SER A 51 15.85 0.03 14.09
CA SER A 51 15.92 -1.10 13.15
C SER A 51 14.73 -0.92 12.24
N SER A 52 15.00 -0.44 11.02
CA SER A 52 14.00 -0.36 9.96
C SER A 52 13.27 -1.70 9.87
N TYR A 53 11.95 -1.65 9.68
CA TYR A 53 11.08 -2.84 9.58
C TYR A 53 11.52 -3.82 8.48
N LEU A 54 12.43 -3.40 7.59
CA LEU A 54 13.06 -4.20 6.55
C LEU A 54 14.24 -5.06 7.03
N SER A 55 14.71 -4.92 8.28
CA SER A 55 15.88 -5.67 8.76
C SER A 55 15.61 -7.18 8.92
N ALA A 56 14.34 -7.59 8.97
CA ALA A 56 13.95 -9.00 8.94
C ALA A 56 14.00 -9.51 7.49
N GLY A 57 15.15 -10.05 7.09
CA GLY A 57 15.37 -10.70 5.78
C GLY A 57 16.02 -9.82 4.70
N GLY A 58 16.22 -8.52 4.97
CA GLY A 58 16.98 -7.59 4.14
C GLY A 58 18.45 -7.41 4.57
N SER A 59 19.10 -6.37 4.08
CA SER A 59 20.53 -6.14 4.31
C SER A 59 20.80 -5.66 5.74
N ASN A 60 21.81 -6.24 6.39
CA ASN A 60 22.37 -5.74 7.67
C ASN A 60 23.57 -4.79 7.46
N ALA A 61 23.96 -4.54 6.20
CA ALA A 61 25.14 -3.74 5.87
C ALA A 61 24.88 -2.22 5.97
N GLN A 62 23.61 -1.81 5.89
CA GLN A 62 23.18 -0.42 6.07
C GLN A 62 21.70 -0.39 6.49
N SER A 63 21.28 0.67 7.21
CA SER A 63 19.85 0.90 7.47
C SER A 63 19.18 1.24 6.14
N ILE A 64 18.07 0.56 5.85
CA ILE A 64 17.24 0.84 4.70
C ILE A 64 16.02 1.59 5.23
N ASP A 65 16.07 2.92 5.21
CA ASP A 65 14.87 3.70 5.45
C ASP A 65 14.05 3.60 4.16
N ALA A 66 12.95 2.85 4.22
CA ALA A 66 12.09 2.69 3.07
C ALA A 66 11.41 4.03 2.78
N ASN A 67 11.84 4.68 1.71
CA ASN A 67 11.33 6.00 1.35
C ASN A 67 10.07 5.87 0.50
N HIS A 68 9.98 4.79 -0.30
CA HIS A 68 8.92 4.60 -1.28
C HIS A 68 8.42 3.15 -1.25
N ILE A 69 7.10 2.95 -1.22
CA ILE A 69 6.49 1.62 -1.15
C ILE A 69 5.25 1.60 -2.05
N ALA A 70 5.15 0.60 -2.92
CA ALA A 70 3.98 0.35 -3.75
C ALA A 70 3.54 -1.12 -3.62
N ALA A 71 2.23 -1.34 -3.64
CA ALA A 71 1.66 -2.69 -3.62
C ALA A 71 1.66 -3.29 -5.03
N LEU A 72 1.95 -4.59 -5.13
CA LEU A 72 1.79 -5.35 -6.38
C LEU A 72 0.34 -5.83 -6.52
N GLY A 73 -0.20 -5.78 -7.74
CA GLY A 73 -1.55 -6.29 -8.03
C GLY A 73 -1.74 -7.80 -7.72
N SER A 74 -0.65 -8.58 -7.76
CA SER A 74 -0.61 -10.01 -7.42
C SER A 74 -0.56 -10.29 -5.91
N GLY A 75 -0.47 -9.25 -5.07
CA GLY A 75 -0.04 -9.37 -3.69
C GLY A 75 1.48 -9.20 -3.55
N GLY A 76 1.90 -8.63 -2.43
CA GLY A 76 3.30 -8.25 -2.16
C GLY A 76 3.57 -6.75 -2.35
N TRP A 77 4.86 -6.40 -2.30
CA TRP A 77 5.31 -5.02 -2.20
C TRP A 77 6.59 -4.78 -2.99
N VAL A 78 6.65 -3.63 -3.68
CA VAL A 78 7.88 -3.04 -4.20
C VAL A 78 8.30 -1.93 -3.24
N ILE A 79 9.55 -1.96 -2.80
CA ILE A 79 10.09 -1.02 -1.83
C ILE A 79 11.34 -0.40 -2.42
N GLY A 80 11.39 0.92 -2.43
CA GLY A 80 12.48 1.69 -3.01
C GLY A 80 13.13 2.65 -2.02
N SER A 81 14.45 2.77 -2.13
CA SER A 81 15.26 3.74 -1.41
C SER A 81 16.63 3.87 -2.09
N GLU A 82 17.56 4.59 -1.47
CA GLU A 82 18.94 4.74 -1.92
C GLU A 82 19.92 3.82 -1.19
N TYR A 83 21.03 3.49 -1.83
CA TYR A 83 22.08 2.64 -1.29
C TYR A 83 23.47 3.03 -1.81
N ASN A 84 24.50 2.84 -0.99
CA ASN A 84 25.90 3.11 -1.37
C ASN A 84 26.87 1.97 -1.03
N THR A 85 26.35 0.86 -0.53
CA THR A 85 27.11 -0.35 -0.20
C THR A 85 26.29 -1.59 -0.55
N SER A 86 26.94 -2.76 -0.61
CA SER A 86 26.30 -4.04 -0.91
C SER A 86 24.96 -4.21 -0.18
N LEU A 87 23.90 -4.50 -0.94
CA LEU A 87 22.57 -4.79 -0.42
C LEU A 87 22.19 -6.23 -0.69
N THR A 88 21.75 -6.95 0.33
CA THR A 88 21.24 -8.31 0.17
C THR A 88 19.81 -8.40 0.68
N PHE A 89 18.89 -8.88 -0.16
CA PHE A 89 17.51 -9.19 0.21
C PHE A 89 17.22 -10.65 -0.15
N GLY A 90 16.94 -11.47 0.87
CA GLY A 90 16.89 -12.93 0.70
C GLY A 90 18.22 -13.48 0.18
N THR A 91 18.20 -14.10 -1.00
CA THR A 91 19.39 -14.63 -1.67
C THR A 91 19.95 -13.70 -2.75
N ASN A 92 19.30 -12.57 -3.02
CA ASN A 92 19.70 -11.64 -4.07
C ASN A 92 20.59 -10.55 -3.49
N THR A 93 21.71 -10.27 -4.15
CA THR A 93 22.63 -9.22 -3.75
C THR A 93 22.83 -8.22 -4.88
N LEU A 94 22.68 -6.94 -4.55
CA LEU A 94 22.92 -5.81 -5.43
C LEU A 94 24.19 -5.08 -4.98
N GLN A 95 25.08 -4.77 -5.93
CA GLN A 95 26.28 -3.98 -5.69
C GLN A 95 26.13 -2.59 -6.29
N PRO A 96 26.72 -1.56 -5.68
CA PRO A 96 26.78 -0.25 -6.29
C PRO A 96 27.54 -0.29 -7.62
N THR A 97 27.03 0.38 -8.64
CA THR A 97 27.68 0.48 -9.96
C THR A 97 28.09 1.91 -10.29
N SER A 98 27.53 2.90 -9.60
CA SER A 98 27.88 4.31 -9.84
C SER A 98 29.33 4.61 -9.47
N PRO A 99 30.11 5.28 -10.35
CA PRO A 99 31.44 5.79 -9.98
C PRO A 99 31.38 6.87 -8.88
N TYR A 100 30.18 7.38 -8.58
CA TYR A 100 29.90 8.37 -7.56
C TYR A 100 29.15 7.79 -6.35
N GLY A 101 28.87 6.48 -6.34
CA GLY A 101 28.01 5.80 -5.37
C GLY A 101 28.50 5.92 -3.93
N SER A 102 29.81 5.97 -3.69
CA SER A 102 30.36 6.14 -2.33
C SER A 102 30.04 7.50 -1.68
N ALA A 103 29.83 8.55 -2.48
CA ALA A 103 29.54 9.89 -2.00
C ALA A 103 28.03 10.20 -1.97
N TYR A 104 27.27 9.67 -2.94
CA TYR A 104 25.87 10.06 -3.15
C TYR A 104 24.88 8.89 -3.12
N GLY A 105 25.34 7.65 -3.25
CA GLY A 105 24.48 6.48 -3.44
C GLY A 105 23.84 6.42 -4.83
N GLU A 106 23.07 5.35 -5.04
CA GLU A 106 22.20 5.13 -6.18
C GLU A 106 20.88 4.49 -5.68
N PHE A 107 19.80 4.50 -6.47
CA PHE A 107 18.54 3.88 -6.01
C PHE A 107 18.51 2.37 -6.21
N PHE A 108 17.73 1.68 -5.37
CA PHE A 108 17.31 0.30 -5.59
C PHE A 108 15.79 0.16 -5.43
N LEU A 109 15.27 -0.93 -5.97
CA LEU A 109 13.95 -1.49 -5.71
C LEU A 109 14.11 -2.93 -5.23
N ALA A 110 13.52 -3.25 -4.08
CA ALA A 110 13.42 -4.60 -3.55
C ALA A 110 11.96 -5.07 -3.60
N VAL A 111 11.75 -6.32 -3.96
CA VAL A 111 10.41 -6.91 -4.13
C VAL A 111 10.21 -8.02 -3.12
N ALA A 112 9.11 -7.95 -2.37
CA ALA A 112 8.66 -9.00 -1.49
C ALA A 112 7.31 -9.56 -1.96
N ASP A 113 7.08 -10.85 -1.78
CA ASP A 113 5.76 -11.45 -2.01
C ASP A 113 4.77 -11.12 -0.88
N ASP A 114 3.53 -11.60 -1.02
CA ASP A 114 2.44 -11.38 -0.06
C ASP A 114 2.68 -12.02 1.32
N THR A 115 3.62 -12.95 1.41
CA THR A 115 4.08 -13.55 2.67
C THR A 115 5.25 -12.80 3.30
N GLY A 116 5.75 -11.76 2.65
CA GLY A 116 6.90 -10.96 3.09
C GLY A 116 8.25 -11.58 2.75
N VAL A 117 8.31 -12.58 1.86
CA VAL A 117 9.57 -13.19 1.42
C VAL A 117 10.17 -12.38 0.27
N TRP A 118 11.43 -12.00 0.41
CA TRP A 118 12.18 -11.27 -0.61
C TRP A 118 12.41 -12.11 -1.87
N ARG A 119 11.99 -11.57 -3.01
CA ARG A 119 12.03 -12.23 -4.32
C ARG A 119 13.15 -11.70 -5.19
N SER A 120 13.36 -10.39 -5.20
CA SER A 120 14.38 -9.73 -6.02
C SER A 120 14.83 -8.41 -5.40
N VAL A 121 16.01 -7.95 -5.83
CA VAL A 121 16.50 -6.59 -5.63
C VAL A 121 17.22 -6.16 -6.89
N PHE A 122 16.96 -4.94 -7.35
CA PHE A 122 17.55 -4.38 -8.55
C PHE A 122 17.69 -2.86 -8.44
N GLY A 123 18.62 -2.27 -9.18
CA GLY A 123 18.86 -0.83 -9.27
C GLY A 123 19.35 -0.49 -10.67
N ALA A 124 19.57 0.79 -10.97
CA ALA A 124 20.15 1.18 -12.25
C ALA A 124 21.60 0.66 -12.41
N ASP A 125 21.98 0.35 -13.64
CA ASP A 125 23.36 0.04 -14.02
C ASP A 125 24.03 1.31 -14.56
N HIS A 126 25.05 1.76 -13.85
CA HIS A 126 25.84 2.94 -14.15
C HIS A 126 27.20 2.59 -14.77
N SER A 127 27.41 1.35 -15.22
CA SER A 127 28.69 0.86 -15.73
C SER A 127 28.98 1.28 -17.19
N TYR A 128 28.14 2.14 -17.77
CA TYR A 128 28.23 2.60 -19.16
C TYR A 128 28.97 3.94 -19.25
N GLY A 129 29.86 4.08 -20.24
CA GLY A 129 30.62 5.31 -20.50
C GLY A 129 31.31 5.89 -19.26
N ALA A 130 30.98 7.14 -18.92
CA ALA A 130 31.49 7.81 -17.73
C ALA A 130 30.68 7.49 -16.45
N GLY A 131 29.59 6.73 -16.57
CA GLY A 131 28.63 6.44 -15.52
C GLY A 131 27.73 7.60 -15.17
N GLY A 132 27.06 7.50 -14.02
CA GLY A 132 26.00 8.43 -13.65
C GLY A 132 25.58 8.39 -12.19
N LEU A 133 24.53 9.15 -11.89
CA LEU A 133 23.83 9.21 -10.61
C LEU A 133 22.35 8.91 -10.81
N SER A 134 21.74 8.28 -9.82
CA SER A 134 20.31 8.04 -9.80
C SER A 134 19.74 8.15 -8.39
N PHE A 135 18.66 8.91 -8.27
CA PHE A 135 17.96 9.16 -7.01
C PHE A 135 16.47 8.90 -7.20
N LEU A 136 15.85 8.24 -6.24
CA LEU A 136 14.45 7.83 -6.34
C LEU A 136 13.53 8.87 -5.67
N THR A 137 12.54 9.36 -6.39
CA THR A 137 11.55 10.29 -5.84
C THR A 137 10.19 9.67 -5.60
N ASP A 138 9.82 8.63 -6.35
CA ASP A 138 8.59 7.86 -6.12
C ASP A 138 8.59 6.55 -6.93
N VAL A 139 7.79 5.58 -6.50
CA VAL A 139 7.49 4.34 -7.23
C VAL A 139 5.98 4.12 -7.28
N ALA A 140 5.46 3.81 -8.47
CA ALA A 140 4.09 3.39 -8.67
C ALA A 140 4.06 2.05 -9.40
N VAL A 141 3.04 1.26 -9.13
CA VAL A 141 2.87 -0.06 -9.75
C VAL A 141 1.45 -0.15 -10.30
N ASP A 142 1.33 -0.65 -11.53
CA ASP A 142 0.03 -0.85 -12.16
C ASP A 142 -0.60 -2.20 -11.74
N VAL A 143 -1.82 -2.48 -12.23
CA VAL A 143 -2.53 -3.73 -11.91
C VAL A 143 -1.89 -4.97 -12.54
N SER A 144 -1.08 -4.81 -13.58
CA SER A 144 -0.34 -5.85 -14.29
C SER A 144 0.98 -6.19 -13.58
N GLY A 145 1.44 -5.30 -12.70
CA GLY A 145 2.72 -5.38 -12.01
C GLY A 145 3.84 -4.57 -12.68
N ASP A 146 3.52 -3.75 -13.69
CA ASP A 146 4.47 -2.85 -14.32
C ASP A 146 4.84 -1.73 -13.35
N ILE A 147 6.11 -1.32 -13.38
CA ILE A 147 6.68 -0.42 -12.37
C ILE A 147 7.01 0.92 -13.03
N ALA A 148 6.40 1.99 -12.56
CA ALA A 148 6.77 3.35 -12.90
C ALA A 148 7.68 3.93 -11.82
N ILE A 149 8.83 4.47 -12.24
CA ILE A 149 9.83 5.09 -11.37
C ILE A 149 9.95 6.56 -11.74
N SER A 150 9.88 7.43 -10.73
CA SER A 150 10.28 8.83 -10.87
C SER A 150 11.58 9.09 -10.12
N GLY A 151 12.42 9.96 -10.67
CA GLY A 151 13.68 10.26 -10.03
C GLY A 151 14.49 11.36 -10.71
N TYR A 152 15.68 11.58 -10.17
CA TYR A 152 16.72 12.39 -10.79
C TYR A 152 17.80 11.48 -11.33
N PHE A 153 18.05 11.61 -12.63
CA PHE A 153 18.94 10.73 -13.37
C PHE A 153 19.95 11.56 -14.15
N TYR A 154 21.24 11.31 -13.92
CA TYR A 154 22.34 12.03 -14.53
C TYR A 154 23.36 11.08 -15.12
N GLY A 155 23.90 11.42 -16.29
CA GLY A 155 24.94 10.63 -16.96
C GLY A 155 24.40 9.44 -17.72
N GLU A 156 25.28 8.47 -17.98
CA GLU A 156 24.96 7.27 -18.75
C GLU A 156 24.53 6.16 -17.80
N ILE A 157 23.23 5.88 -17.80
CA ILE A 157 22.60 4.88 -16.95
C ILE A 157 21.69 3.98 -17.78
N ALA A 158 21.68 2.70 -17.46
CA ALA A 158 20.70 1.76 -17.97
C ALA A 158 19.81 1.29 -16.82
N PHE A 159 18.55 1.04 -17.11
CA PHE A 159 17.65 0.45 -16.13
C PHE A 159 17.53 -1.05 -16.41
N PRO A 160 17.57 -1.88 -15.36
CA PRO A 160 17.44 -3.31 -15.52
C PRO A 160 16.05 -3.61 -16.08
N ASN A 161 15.95 -4.61 -16.94
CA ASN A 161 14.67 -5.21 -17.23
C ASN A 161 14.30 -6.04 -15.99
N ALA A 162 13.41 -5.54 -15.13
CA ALA A 162 12.90 -6.33 -14.01
C ALA A 162 12.17 -7.54 -14.60
N GLN A 163 12.40 -8.74 -14.06
CA GLN A 163 11.99 -10.01 -14.65
C GLN A 163 10.50 -10.05 -15.05
N GLY A 164 10.21 -9.72 -16.33
CA GLY A 164 8.87 -9.75 -16.91
C GLY A 164 7.99 -8.52 -16.64
N GLN A 165 8.50 -7.47 -16.00
CA GLN A 165 7.77 -6.22 -15.72
C GLN A 165 8.33 -5.10 -16.58
N ASP A 166 7.46 -4.34 -17.25
CA ASP A 166 7.92 -3.14 -17.97
C ASP A 166 8.20 -2.03 -16.95
N ILE A 167 9.38 -1.39 -17.08
CA ILE A 167 9.77 -0.25 -16.23
C ILE A 167 9.60 1.04 -17.02
N ILE A 168 8.74 1.93 -16.53
CA ILE A 168 8.53 3.27 -17.10
C ILE A 168 9.31 4.30 -16.27
N LEU A 169 10.04 5.17 -16.96
CA LEU A 169 10.98 6.09 -16.37
C LEU A 169 10.56 7.54 -16.58
N ALA A 170 10.36 8.26 -15.48
CA ALA A 170 10.12 9.70 -15.49
C ALA A 170 11.34 10.43 -14.89
N ASN A 171 12.10 11.13 -15.73
CA ASN A 171 13.14 12.04 -15.25
C ASN A 171 12.49 13.38 -14.86
N THR A 172 12.71 13.80 -13.61
CA THR A 172 12.11 15.00 -13.02
C THR A 172 13.08 16.19 -12.94
N ASN A 173 14.25 16.11 -13.58
CA ASN A 173 15.16 17.24 -13.73
C ASN A 173 14.44 18.43 -14.42
N SER A 174 14.39 19.57 -13.73
CA SER A 174 13.96 20.87 -14.30
C SER A 174 15.14 21.71 -14.75
#